data_AF-A0A1Q9D1A2-F1
#
_entry.id   AF-A0A1Q9D1A2-F1
#
_cell.length_a   1.000
_cell.length_b   1.000
_cell.length_c   1.000
_cell.angle_alpha   90.00
_cell.angle_beta   90.00
_cell.angle_gamma   90.00
#
_symmetry.space_group_name_H-M   'P 1'
#
loop_
_entity.id
_entity.type
_entity.pdbx_description
1 polymer ?
#
loop_
_entity_poly.entity_id
_entity_poly.type
_entity_poly.pdbx_seq_one_letter_code
_entity_poly.pdbx_strand_id
1 'polypeptide(L)'
;MAWVPLPSPTQTWEHSCCSKRQLHSALSNPNITAIEADILMGVIDGPSPGGSEIAIMAHPPSRTSDLSFQAFLDCCVTNAKHHIKLDFKDLRSLQLCLPQVAAARLHLVQNGQVVWINADILPGPNRRSQICPVPATAFFSAVRQHCPGIALSLGWRVSRAYGDAYTGEDVKAMLEACKGCVADHGFVFAVNARLALRNSEPLLDLLSRKPESQLLLWTGTGEPPIPTWTRAQLARCFSGMEHRVGYDCQVASSCFYGVACELKEVCIATLQLLVGILGLEC
;
A
#
# COMPACT_ATOMS: atom_id res chain seq x y z
N MET A 1 6.12 -4.15 25.73
CA MET A 1 6.41 -5.19 24.73
C MET A 1 6.79 -4.52 23.42
N ALA A 2 7.77 -5.05 22.69
CA ALA A 2 8.17 -4.54 21.37
C ALA A 2 7.12 -4.87 20.30
N TRP A 3 7.16 -4.18 19.16
CA TRP A 3 6.34 -4.57 18.01
C TRP A 3 6.81 -5.89 17.43
N VAL A 4 5.90 -6.62 16.78
CA VAL A 4 6.24 -7.86 16.07
C VAL A 4 7.07 -7.50 14.83
N PRO A 5 8.20 -8.20 14.55
CA PRO A 5 9.01 -7.98 13.34
C PRO A 5 8.23 -8.21 12.04
N LEU A 6 8.80 -7.82 10.90
CA LEU A 6 8.22 -8.08 9.58
C LEU A 6 7.99 -9.59 9.38
N PRO A 7 6.82 -10.01 8.88
CA PRO A 7 6.57 -11.41 8.55
C PRO A 7 7.23 -11.75 7.21
N SER A 8 7.15 -13.03 6.83
CA SER A 8 7.56 -13.49 5.50
C SER A 8 6.91 -12.61 4.40
N PRO A 9 7.61 -12.28 3.30
CA PRO A 9 6.99 -11.58 2.18
C PRO A 9 5.91 -12.39 1.47
N THR A 10 5.79 -13.70 1.75
CA THR A 10 4.78 -14.60 1.17
C THR A 10 3.44 -14.50 1.88
N GLN A 11 2.87 -13.31 1.94
CA GLN A 11 1.52 -13.08 2.47
C GLN A 11 0.46 -13.25 1.38
N THR A 12 -0.74 -13.67 1.77
CA THR A 12 -1.95 -13.63 0.96
C THR A 12 -2.85 -12.52 1.48
N TRP A 13 -3.30 -11.66 0.58
CA TRP A 13 -3.87 -10.37 0.93
C TRP A 13 -5.36 -10.30 0.62
N GLU A 14 -6.15 -9.77 1.55
CA GLU A 14 -7.34 -9.01 1.18
C GLU A 14 -6.87 -7.60 0.81
N HIS A 15 -6.95 -7.29 -0.48
CA HIS A 15 -6.49 -6.03 -1.07
C HIS A 15 -7.56 -4.95 -0.97
N SER A 16 -7.20 -3.74 -0.53
CA SER A 16 -8.10 -2.56 -0.50
C SER A 16 -9.43 -2.86 0.24
N CYS A 17 -9.32 -3.35 1.47
CA CYS A 17 -10.43 -3.73 2.33
C CYS A 17 -11.17 -2.50 2.90
N CYS A 18 -12.07 -1.93 2.09
CA CYS A 18 -12.72 -0.64 2.35
C CYS A 18 -14.19 -0.72 2.75
N SER A 19 -14.69 -1.89 3.14
CA SER A 19 -16.10 -2.06 3.54
C SER A 19 -16.29 -3.15 4.59
N LYS A 20 -17.36 -3.08 5.39
CA LYS A 20 -17.71 -4.13 6.36
C LYS A 20 -17.83 -5.50 5.71
N ARG A 21 -18.39 -5.55 4.50
CA ARG A 21 -18.55 -6.80 3.73
C ARG A 21 -17.20 -7.42 3.38
N GLN A 22 -16.26 -6.63 2.84
CA GLN A 22 -14.91 -7.11 2.55
C GLN A 22 -14.21 -7.58 3.82
N LEU A 23 -14.30 -6.78 4.90
CA LEU A 23 -13.68 -7.13 6.17
C LEU A 23 -14.22 -8.44 6.72
N HIS A 24 -15.54 -8.63 6.75
CA HIS A 24 -16.15 -9.89 7.20
C HIS A 24 -15.70 -11.09 6.35
N SER A 25 -15.64 -10.91 5.02
CA SER A 25 -15.16 -11.94 4.10
C SER A 25 -13.71 -12.32 4.39
N ALA A 26 -12.83 -11.34 4.54
CA ALA A 26 -11.42 -11.56 4.83
C ALA A 26 -11.21 -12.25 6.19
N LEU A 27 -11.85 -11.74 7.25
CA LEU A 27 -11.74 -12.29 8.61
C LEU A 27 -12.24 -13.74 8.74
N SER A 28 -13.06 -14.20 7.80
CA SER A 28 -13.61 -15.55 7.75
C SER A 28 -12.83 -16.49 6.83
N ASN A 29 -11.89 -15.98 6.03
CA ASN A 29 -11.17 -16.74 5.02
C ASN A 29 -9.80 -17.19 5.53
N PRO A 30 -9.58 -18.49 5.81
CA PRO A 30 -8.31 -18.97 6.33
C PRO A 30 -7.15 -18.89 5.33
N ASN A 31 -7.43 -18.63 4.05
CA ASN A 31 -6.41 -18.46 3.02
C ASN A 31 -5.89 -17.02 2.92
N ILE A 32 -6.47 -16.06 3.67
CA ILE A 32 -5.95 -14.70 3.78
C ILE A 32 -5.11 -14.62 5.05
N THR A 33 -3.86 -14.14 4.93
CA THR A 33 -2.96 -13.98 6.08
C THR A 33 -2.80 -12.52 6.48
N ALA A 34 -3.04 -11.58 5.56
CA ALA A 34 -2.94 -10.15 5.81
C ALA A 34 -4.10 -9.38 5.17
N ILE A 35 -4.52 -8.31 5.84
CA ILE A 35 -5.56 -7.40 5.35
C ILE A 35 -4.93 -6.04 5.13
N GLU A 36 -5.06 -5.55 3.91
CA GLU A 36 -4.65 -4.21 3.50
C GLU A 36 -5.89 -3.32 3.42
N ALA A 37 -5.84 -2.12 4.00
CA ALA A 37 -6.98 -1.20 3.98
C ALA A 37 -6.52 0.24 3.75
N ASP A 38 -7.20 0.92 2.82
CA ASP A 38 -6.99 2.33 2.51
C ASP A 38 -7.71 3.23 3.52
N ILE A 39 -7.05 4.30 3.96
CA ILE A 39 -7.53 5.14 5.05
C ILE A 39 -7.47 6.61 4.65
N LEU A 40 -8.62 7.28 4.74
CA LEU A 40 -8.73 8.70 4.48
C LEU A 40 -9.80 9.35 5.35
N MET A 41 -9.74 10.68 5.44
CA MET A 41 -10.83 11.46 6.01
C MET A 41 -12.04 11.45 5.08
N GLY A 42 -13.21 11.12 5.63
CA GLY A 42 -14.48 11.06 4.91
C GLY A 42 -15.66 10.86 5.86
N VAL A 43 -16.81 10.44 5.33
CA VAL A 43 -18.08 10.33 6.06
C VAL A 43 -18.52 8.87 6.14
N ILE A 44 -19.01 8.43 7.30
CA ILE A 44 -19.60 7.10 7.45
C ILE A 44 -21.04 7.09 6.91
N ASP A 45 -21.42 6.03 6.20
CA ASP A 45 -22.79 5.88 5.69
C ASP A 45 -23.81 5.80 6.85
N GLY A 46 -24.94 6.50 6.71
CA GLY A 46 -26.05 6.49 7.66
C GLY A 46 -26.21 7.77 8.50
N PRO A 47 -27.15 7.80 9.46
CA PRO A 47 -27.47 8.97 10.27
C PRO A 47 -26.36 9.24 11.29
N SER A 48 -25.28 9.87 10.83
CA SER A 48 -24.25 10.42 11.71
C SER A 48 -24.76 11.75 12.28
N PRO A 49 -24.68 12.00 13.60
CA PRO A 49 -25.03 13.30 14.15
C PRO A 49 -24.05 14.33 13.61
N GLY A 50 -24.47 15.11 12.60
CA GLY A 50 -23.75 16.28 12.11
C GLY A 50 -22.78 16.10 10.94
N GLY A 51 -22.77 14.95 10.24
CA GLY A 51 -22.00 14.79 8.98
C GLY A 51 -20.50 15.10 9.07
N SER A 52 -19.92 14.98 10.26
CA SER A 52 -18.51 15.35 10.51
C SER A 52 -17.57 14.30 9.92
N GLU A 53 -16.50 14.77 9.28
CA GLU A 53 -15.47 13.89 8.73
C GLU A 53 -14.72 13.14 9.82
N ILE A 54 -14.59 11.82 9.67
CA ILE A 54 -13.77 10.93 10.49
C ILE A 54 -12.83 10.12 9.59
N ALA A 55 -11.86 9.42 10.18
CA ALA A 55 -11.07 8.45 9.43
C ALA A 55 -11.90 7.21 9.11
N ILE A 56 -12.03 6.90 7.82
CA ILE A 56 -12.81 5.79 7.29
C ILE A 56 -11.94 4.87 6.43
N MET A 57 -12.40 3.64 6.23
CA MET A 57 -11.76 2.71 5.29
C MET A 57 -12.30 2.99 3.89
N ALA A 58 -11.51 3.66 3.06
CA ALA A 58 -11.91 4.08 1.71
C ALA A 58 -10.68 4.37 0.83
N HIS A 59 -10.79 3.99 -0.45
CA HIS A 59 -9.84 4.36 -1.49
C HIS A 59 -10.37 5.55 -2.32
N PRO A 60 -9.54 6.57 -2.65
CA PRO A 60 -9.94 7.67 -3.53
C PRO A 60 -10.44 7.18 -4.91
N PRO A 61 -11.43 7.84 -5.53
CA PRO A 61 -12.03 9.11 -5.13
C PRO A 61 -13.16 8.96 -4.09
N SER A 62 -13.44 7.76 -3.58
CA SER A 62 -14.49 7.58 -2.58
C SER A 62 -14.15 8.36 -1.30
N ARG A 63 -15.16 9.07 -0.78
CA ARG A 63 -15.09 9.82 0.48
C ARG A 63 -16.17 9.36 1.48
N THR A 64 -16.85 8.26 1.16
CA THR A 64 -17.82 7.61 2.04
C THR A 64 -17.50 6.13 2.19
N SER A 65 -17.89 5.56 3.34
CA SER A 65 -17.72 4.14 3.63
C SER A 65 -18.71 3.71 4.72
N ASP A 66 -19.07 2.43 4.75
CA ASP A 66 -19.84 1.84 5.85
C ASP A 66 -18.94 1.42 7.04
N LEU A 67 -17.62 1.63 6.93
CA LEU A 67 -16.61 1.14 7.85
C LEU A 67 -15.66 2.27 8.33
N SER A 68 -15.72 2.61 9.62
CA SER A 68 -14.77 3.53 10.24
C SER A 68 -13.46 2.84 10.56
N PHE A 69 -12.38 3.62 10.69
CA PHE A 69 -11.08 3.10 11.10
C PHE A 69 -11.15 2.36 12.45
N GLN A 70 -11.80 2.93 13.46
CA GLN A 70 -11.92 2.33 14.79
C GLN A 70 -12.64 0.97 14.72
N ALA A 71 -13.77 0.90 14.00
CA ALA A 71 -14.52 -0.35 13.87
C ALA A 71 -13.71 -1.43 13.15
N PHE A 72 -12.96 -1.07 12.10
CA PHE A 72 -12.03 -1.99 11.46
C PHE A 72 -10.96 -2.50 12.42
N LEU A 73 -10.31 -1.60 13.17
CA LEU A 73 -9.23 -1.97 14.09
C LEU A 73 -9.75 -2.92 15.18
N ASP A 74 -10.92 -2.62 15.76
CA ASP A 74 -11.56 -3.45 16.78
C ASP A 74 -11.87 -4.85 16.27
N CYS A 75 -12.42 -4.96 15.05
CA CYS A 75 -12.69 -6.25 14.42
C CYS A 75 -11.40 -7.05 14.17
N CYS A 76 -10.34 -6.42 13.65
CA CYS A 76 -9.06 -7.07 13.39
C CYS A 76 -8.35 -7.53 14.67
N VAL A 77 -8.39 -6.72 15.73
CA VAL A 77 -7.83 -7.06 17.05
C VAL A 77 -8.61 -8.20 17.70
N THR A 78 -9.95 -8.16 17.63
CA THR A 78 -10.82 -9.19 18.21
C THR A 78 -10.68 -10.53 17.50
N ASN A 79 -10.56 -10.52 16.16
CA ASN A 79 -10.41 -11.75 15.38
C ASN A 79 -9.00 -12.36 15.53
N ALA A 80 -7.96 -11.54 15.70
CA ALA A 80 -6.59 -11.94 16.06
C ALA A 80 -5.85 -12.86 15.06
N LYS A 81 -6.37 -13.10 13.86
CA LYS A 81 -5.78 -14.08 12.90
C LYS A 81 -4.96 -13.47 11.78
N HIS A 82 -5.07 -12.16 11.53
CA HIS A 82 -4.54 -11.53 10.32
C HIS A 82 -3.52 -10.44 10.68
N HIS A 83 -2.46 -10.34 9.88
CA HIS A 83 -1.61 -9.15 9.87
C HIS A 83 -2.34 -7.98 9.20
N ILE A 84 -1.93 -6.74 9.49
CA ILE A 84 -2.70 -5.55 9.12
C ILE A 84 -1.80 -4.53 8.44
N LYS A 85 -2.07 -4.16 7.19
CA LYS A 85 -1.41 -3.04 6.51
C LYS A 85 -2.38 -1.87 6.40
N LEU A 86 -2.05 -0.77 7.07
CA LEU A 86 -2.84 0.45 7.14
C LEU A 86 -2.31 1.47 6.13
N ASP A 87 -2.98 1.67 5.00
CA ASP A 87 -2.55 2.53 3.90
C ASP A 87 -3.19 3.92 3.95
N PHE A 88 -2.46 4.88 4.51
CA PHE A 88 -2.92 6.24 4.70
C PHE A 88 -2.80 7.08 3.43
N LYS A 89 -3.94 7.59 2.96
CA LYS A 89 -4.04 8.42 1.75
C LYS A 89 -4.02 9.92 2.02
N ASP A 90 -4.08 10.33 3.29
CA ASP A 90 -3.91 11.72 3.71
C ASP A 90 -3.30 11.84 5.11
N LEU A 91 -2.68 12.99 5.39
CA LEU A 91 -1.95 13.22 6.63
C LEU A 91 -2.86 13.31 7.86
N ARG A 92 -4.09 13.81 7.69
CA ARG A 92 -5.02 14.03 8.80
C ARG A 92 -5.51 12.70 9.35
N SER A 93 -5.85 11.75 8.47
CA SER A 93 -6.23 10.40 8.88
C SER A 93 -5.06 9.67 9.58
N LEU A 94 -3.83 9.80 9.07
CA LEU A 94 -2.63 9.26 9.74
C LEU A 94 -2.50 9.78 11.18
N GLN A 95 -2.56 11.10 11.37
CA GLN A 95 -2.40 11.72 12.70
C GLN A 95 -3.51 11.30 13.69
N LEU A 96 -4.74 11.12 13.22
CA LEU A 96 -5.87 10.72 14.06
C LEU A 96 -5.86 9.23 14.40
N CYS A 97 -5.36 8.37 13.51
CA CYS A 97 -5.41 6.92 13.68
C CYS A 97 -4.22 6.35 14.46
N LEU A 98 -3.01 6.91 14.32
CA LEU A 98 -1.83 6.35 15.02
C LEU A 98 -1.97 6.28 16.55
N PRO A 99 -2.60 7.23 17.26
CA PRO A 99 -2.89 7.09 18.69
C PRO A 99 -3.78 5.88 19.02
N GLN A 100 -4.75 5.55 18.15
CA GLN A 100 -5.64 4.39 18.33
C GLN A 100 -4.87 3.08 18.11
N VAL A 101 -3.98 3.03 17.10
CA VAL A 101 -3.05 1.89 16.91
C VAL A 101 -2.14 1.71 18.11
N ALA A 102 -1.61 2.80 18.67
CA ALA A 102 -0.77 2.77 19.86
C ALA A 102 -1.53 2.24 21.09
N ALA A 103 -2.80 2.63 21.26
CA ALA A 103 -3.66 2.12 22.32
C ALA A 103 -3.96 0.62 22.17
N ALA A 104 -4.10 0.12 20.94
CA ALA A 104 -4.31 -1.29 20.64
C ALA A 104 -3.04 -2.15 20.71
N ARG A 105 -1.85 -1.55 20.85
CA ARG A 105 -0.53 -2.22 20.74
C ARG A 105 -0.41 -3.50 21.57
N LEU A 106 -0.86 -3.46 22.83
CA LEU A 106 -0.71 -4.61 23.72
C LEU A 106 -1.43 -5.85 23.16
N HIS A 107 -2.68 -5.68 22.72
CA HIS A 107 -3.48 -6.75 22.13
C HIS A 107 -2.87 -7.23 20.81
N LEU A 108 -2.49 -6.30 19.92
CA LEU A 108 -1.87 -6.64 18.63
C LEU A 108 -0.61 -7.50 18.81
N VAL A 109 0.26 -7.12 19.76
CA VAL A 109 1.49 -7.87 20.05
C VAL A 109 1.19 -9.22 20.71
N GLN A 110 0.26 -9.29 21.66
CA GLN A 110 -0.13 -10.55 22.29
C GLN A 110 -0.75 -11.52 21.29
N ASN A 111 -1.48 -11.01 20.30
CA ASN A 111 -2.05 -11.77 19.20
C ASN A 111 -1.00 -12.20 18.15
N GLY A 112 0.25 -11.71 18.24
CA GLY A 112 1.27 -11.96 17.23
C GLY A 112 1.01 -11.25 15.89
N GLN A 113 0.18 -10.20 15.87
CA GLN A 113 -0.16 -9.47 14.66
C GLN A 113 0.92 -8.45 14.31
N VAL A 114 1.46 -8.54 13.10
CA VAL A 114 2.26 -7.45 12.52
C VAL A 114 1.32 -6.38 11.99
N VAL A 115 1.65 -5.12 12.28
CA VAL A 115 0.97 -3.95 11.73
C VAL A 115 1.97 -3.12 10.93
N TRP A 116 1.68 -2.89 9.66
CA TRP A 116 2.41 -1.94 8.82
C TRP A 116 1.67 -0.62 8.77
N ILE A 117 2.41 0.48 8.98
CA ILE A 117 1.95 1.82 8.60
C ILE A 117 2.45 2.09 7.19
N ASN A 118 1.52 2.22 6.24
CA ASN A 118 1.80 2.48 4.84
C ASN A 118 1.39 3.89 4.43
N ALA A 119 2.21 4.52 3.58
CA ALA A 119 1.81 5.70 2.81
C ALA A 119 2.72 5.90 1.60
N ASP A 120 2.19 6.58 0.59
CA ASP A 120 2.97 7.14 -0.52
C ASP A 120 3.66 8.43 -0.08
N ILE A 121 4.90 8.31 0.41
CA ILE A 121 5.62 9.41 1.07
C ILE A 121 6.48 10.27 0.13
N LEU A 122 6.71 9.79 -1.09
CA LEU A 122 7.52 10.43 -2.12
C LEU A 122 6.79 10.40 -3.46
N PRO A 123 6.99 11.40 -4.34
CA PRO A 123 6.44 11.33 -5.68
C PRO A 123 7.26 10.36 -6.51
N GLY A 124 6.61 9.63 -7.42
CA GLY A 124 7.27 8.63 -8.27
C GLY A 124 6.87 8.74 -9.74
N PRO A 125 7.03 7.66 -10.52
CA PRO A 125 6.73 7.65 -11.94
C PRO A 125 5.36 8.27 -12.28
N ASN A 126 5.35 9.11 -13.31
CA ASN A 126 4.21 9.89 -13.81
C ASN A 126 3.62 10.91 -12.82
N ARG A 127 4.27 11.14 -11.68
CA ARG A 127 3.82 12.04 -10.61
C ARG A 127 4.97 12.82 -9.92
N ARG A 128 6.19 12.78 -10.46
CA ARG A 128 7.40 13.40 -9.85
C ARG A 128 7.26 14.89 -9.51
N SER A 129 6.43 15.62 -10.24
CA SER A 129 6.16 17.05 -10.02
C SER A 129 5.04 17.33 -9.00
N GLN A 130 4.34 16.30 -8.50
CA GLN A 130 3.21 16.48 -7.60
C GLN A 130 3.59 16.37 -6.13
N ILE A 131 2.87 17.09 -5.29
CA ILE A 131 3.00 17.01 -3.83
C ILE A 131 2.36 15.70 -3.34
N CYS A 132 3.00 15.03 -2.38
CA CYS A 132 2.42 13.85 -1.74
C CYS A 132 1.42 14.26 -0.65
N PRO A 133 0.22 13.66 -0.59
CA PRO A 133 -0.73 13.90 0.49
C PRO A 133 -0.18 13.61 1.90
N VAL A 134 0.83 12.74 1.98
CA VAL A 134 1.51 12.36 3.22
C VAL A 134 3.02 12.53 3.04
N PRO A 135 3.61 13.73 3.25
CA PRO A 135 5.03 13.94 3.05
C PRO A 135 5.90 13.13 4.03
N ALA A 136 7.05 12.63 3.57
CA ALA A 136 7.97 11.78 4.36
C ALA A 136 8.31 12.34 5.76
N THR A 137 8.65 13.63 5.87
CA THR A 137 8.96 14.27 7.16
C THR A 137 7.78 14.24 8.14
N ALA A 138 6.57 14.53 7.65
CA ALA A 138 5.36 14.49 8.47
C ALA A 138 4.99 13.05 8.88
N PHE A 139 5.14 12.11 7.95
CA PHE A 139 4.93 10.68 8.19
C PHE A 139 5.83 10.15 9.32
N PHE A 140 7.15 10.35 9.21
CA PHE A 140 8.09 9.85 10.22
C PHE A 140 7.94 10.58 11.56
N SER A 141 7.56 11.87 11.56
CA SER A 141 7.24 12.59 12.79
C SER A 141 6.07 11.94 13.53
N ALA A 142 4.96 11.69 12.83
CA ALA A 142 3.77 11.07 13.41
C ALA A 142 4.03 9.64 13.92
N VAL A 143 4.75 8.83 13.14
CA VAL A 143 5.16 7.48 13.56
C VAL A 143 6.04 7.52 14.80
N ARG A 144 7.08 8.37 14.83
CA ARG A 144 7.98 8.51 15.99
C ARG A 144 7.21 8.91 17.25
N GLN A 145 6.25 9.81 17.10
CA GLN A 145 5.46 10.32 18.22
C GLN A 145 4.53 9.26 18.81
N HIS A 146 3.87 8.45 17.97
CA HIS A 146 2.77 7.60 18.42
C HIS A 146 3.09 6.10 18.40
N CYS A 147 3.83 5.62 17.41
CA CYS A 147 4.10 4.20 17.19
C CYS A 147 5.59 3.92 16.93
N PRO A 148 6.53 4.31 17.82
CA PRO A 148 7.95 4.06 17.59
C PRO A 148 8.24 2.55 17.47
N GLY A 149 9.03 2.18 16.45
CA GLY A 149 9.42 0.80 16.16
C GLY A 149 8.36 -0.04 15.45
N ILE A 150 7.22 0.53 15.04
CA ILE A 150 6.23 -0.19 14.23
C ILE A 150 6.79 -0.46 12.83
N ALA A 151 6.33 -1.54 12.18
CA ALA A 151 6.73 -1.84 10.81
C ALA A 151 6.24 -0.74 9.84
N LEU A 152 7.11 -0.36 8.90
CA LEU A 152 6.83 0.72 7.94
C LEU A 152 6.83 0.17 6.52
N SER A 153 5.80 0.55 5.76
CA SER A 153 5.67 0.27 4.33
C SER A 153 5.69 1.58 3.55
N LEU A 154 6.78 1.88 2.85
CA LEU A 154 7.01 3.18 2.22
C LEU A 154 6.77 3.10 0.73
N GLY A 155 5.82 3.89 0.22
CA GLY A 155 5.45 3.92 -1.18
C GLY A 155 5.89 5.18 -1.92
N TRP A 156 5.68 5.14 -3.24
CA TRP A 156 5.72 6.32 -4.09
C TRP A 156 4.34 6.60 -4.65
N ARG A 157 3.94 7.88 -4.67
CA ARG A 157 2.75 8.32 -5.39
C ARG A 157 3.02 8.17 -6.88
N VAL A 158 2.29 7.31 -7.56
CA VAL A 158 2.50 7.00 -8.99
C VAL A 158 1.24 7.20 -9.84
N SER A 159 1.44 7.16 -11.15
CA SER A 159 0.37 6.95 -12.13
C SER A 159 0.81 5.92 -13.16
N ARG A 160 -0.16 5.26 -13.78
CA ARG A 160 0.07 4.18 -14.77
C ARG A 160 0.24 4.65 -16.20
N ALA A 161 0.24 5.96 -16.43
CA ALA A 161 0.46 6.54 -17.75
C ALA A 161 1.70 5.92 -18.44
N TYR A 162 1.63 5.80 -19.76
CA TYR A 162 2.68 5.14 -20.53
C TYR A 162 3.95 6.00 -20.57
N GLY A 163 5.12 5.37 -20.69
CA GLY A 163 6.39 6.07 -20.97
C GLY A 163 7.26 6.43 -19.75
N ASP A 164 6.89 5.99 -18.54
CA ASP A 164 7.68 6.23 -17.32
C ASP A 164 7.81 4.94 -16.48
N ALA A 165 8.87 4.89 -15.67
CA ALA A 165 9.23 3.78 -14.79
C ALA A 165 10.08 4.29 -13.61
N TYR A 166 10.35 3.43 -12.62
CA TYR A 166 11.25 3.78 -11.52
C TYR A 166 12.66 4.11 -12.03
N THR A 167 13.32 5.09 -11.42
CA THR A 167 14.70 5.50 -11.74
C THR A 167 15.63 5.47 -10.53
N GLY A 168 16.93 5.64 -10.78
CA GLY A 168 17.92 5.77 -9.71
C GLY A 168 17.67 6.99 -8.80
N GLU A 169 17.10 8.07 -9.34
CA GLU A 169 16.71 9.24 -8.56
C GLU A 169 15.57 8.93 -7.58
N ASP A 170 14.56 8.15 -8.01
CA ASP A 170 13.47 7.73 -7.12
C ASP A 170 14.00 6.92 -5.94
N VAL A 171 14.95 6.02 -6.21
CA VAL A 171 15.64 5.18 -5.21
C VAL A 171 16.52 6.01 -4.29
N LYS A 172 17.30 6.95 -4.85
CA LYS A 172 18.13 7.86 -4.07
C LYS A 172 17.27 8.71 -3.12
N ALA A 173 16.14 9.22 -3.58
CA ALA A 173 15.21 9.99 -2.76
C ALA A 173 14.61 9.13 -1.63
N MET A 174 14.21 7.89 -1.92
CA MET A 174 13.70 6.96 -0.90
C MET A 174 14.75 6.62 0.16
N LEU A 175 15.99 6.37 -0.27
CA LEU A 175 17.11 6.11 0.65
C LEU A 175 17.44 7.31 1.53
N GLU A 176 17.33 8.53 1.00
CA GLU A 176 17.47 9.76 1.78
C GLU A 176 16.33 9.89 2.80
N ALA A 177 15.08 9.70 2.37
CA ALA A 177 13.92 9.74 3.25
C ALA A 177 14.04 8.73 4.40
N CYS A 178 14.53 7.51 4.13
CA CYS A 178 14.74 6.47 5.14
C CYS A 178 15.68 6.89 6.28
N LYS A 179 16.55 7.89 6.10
CA LYS A 179 17.39 8.41 7.20
C LYS A 179 16.56 9.14 8.27
N GLY A 180 15.33 9.54 7.93
CA GLY A 180 14.39 10.19 8.83
C GLY A 180 13.78 9.26 9.88
N CYS A 181 14.04 7.94 9.84
CA CYS A 181 13.54 6.97 10.83
C CYS A 181 14.52 5.82 11.03
N VAL A 182 14.67 5.35 12.26
CA VAL A 182 15.34 4.09 12.56
C VAL A 182 14.31 2.97 12.45
N ALA A 183 14.61 1.94 11.68
CA ALA A 183 13.78 0.76 11.54
C ALA A 183 14.64 -0.49 11.78
N ASP A 184 14.52 -1.07 12.96
CA ASP A 184 15.38 -2.17 13.44
C ASP A 184 15.30 -3.43 12.56
N HIS A 185 14.18 -3.59 11.83
CA HIS A 185 13.91 -4.72 10.94
C HIS A 185 13.81 -4.30 9.46
N GLY A 186 14.37 -3.14 9.11
CA GLY A 186 14.26 -2.59 7.76
C GLY A 186 12.86 -2.05 7.42
N PHE A 187 12.65 -1.77 6.13
CA PHE A 187 11.41 -1.23 5.60
C PHE A 187 10.78 -2.23 4.61
N VAL A 188 9.48 -2.13 4.40
CA VAL A 188 8.84 -2.66 3.19
C VAL A 188 8.72 -1.51 2.21
N PHE A 189 9.19 -1.67 0.98
CA PHE A 189 8.98 -0.67 -0.08
C PHE A 189 7.79 -1.09 -0.94
N ALA A 190 6.73 -0.29 -0.91
CA ALA A 190 5.51 -0.55 -1.67
C ALA A 190 5.68 -0.03 -3.11
N VAL A 191 5.69 -0.94 -4.07
CA VAL A 191 6.06 -0.66 -5.45
C VAL A 191 4.96 -1.13 -6.40
N ASN A 192 4.53 -0.27 -7.33
CA ASN A 192 3.55 -0.68 -8.33
C ASN A 192 4.15 -1.72 -9.29
N ALA A 193 3.49 -2.87 -9.41
CA ALA A 193 3.96 -4.04 -10.13
C ALA A 193 4.20 -3.77 -11.62
N ARG A 194 3.33 -2.99 -12.28
CA ARG A 194 3.47 -2.68 -13.71
C ARG A 194 4.66 -1.77 -13.98
N LEU A 195 4.85 -0.76 -13.14
CA LEU A 195 5.99 0.16 -13.24
C LEU A 195 7.32 -0.54 -12.91
N ALA A 196 7.32 -1.45 -11.93
CA ALA A 196 8.48 -2.29 -11.62
C ALA A 196 8.88 -3.18 -12.81
N LEU A 197 7.89 -3.70 -13.55
CA LEU A 197 8.17 -4.54 -14.71
C LEU A 197 8.81 -3.76 -15.87
N ARG A 198 8.48 -2.47 -16.02
CA ARG A 198 9.07 -1.60 -17.04
C ARG A 198 10.56 -1.35 -16.80
N ASN A 199 10.96 -1.17 -15.54
CA ASN A 199 12.35 -1.08 -15.14
C ASN A 199 12.52 -1.54 -13.68
N SER A 200 13.17 -2.69 -13.48
CA SER A 200 13.39 -3.27 -12.16
C SER A 200 14.79 -2.99 -11.60
N GLU A 201 15.74 -2.52 -12.41
CA GLU A 201 17.13 -2.32 -11.99
C GLU A 201 17.27 -1.35 -10.80
N PRO A 202 16.57 -0.20 -10.74
CA PRO A 202 16.66 0.67 -9.56
C PRO A 202 16.14 -0.01 -8.29
N LEU A 203 15.13 -0.85 -8.40
CA LEU A 203 14.56 -1.56 -7.25
C LEU A 203 15.50 -2.67 -6.73
N LEU A 204 16.28 -3.29 -7.61
CA LEU A 204 17.37 -4.19 -7.23
C LEU A 204 18.50 -3.44 -6.51
N ASP A 205 18.87 -2.24 -6.97
CA ASP A 205 19.82 -1.37 -6.26
C ASP A 205 19.28 -1.01 -4.86
N LEU A 206 18.00 -0.64 -4.76
CA LEU A 206 17.36 -0.34 -3.47
C LEU A 206 17.49 -1.51 -2.48
N LEU A 207 17.15 -2.73 -2.89
CA LEU A 207 17.27 -3.92 -2.04
C LEU A 207 18.72 -4.25 -1.67
N SER A 208 19.66 -4.01 -2.59
CA SER A 208 21.09 -4.22 -2.36
C SER A 208 21.63 -3.24 -1.31
N ARG A 209 21.16 -1.99 -1.34
CA ARG A 209 21.56 -0.92 -0.40
C ARG A 209 20.83 -0.97 0.94
N LYS A 210 19.73 -1.72 1.04
CA LYS A 210 18.94 -1.93 2.25
C LYS A 210 18.70 -3.42 2.48
N PRO A 211 19.72 -4.20 2.90
CA PRO A 211 19.65 -5.67 2.95
C PRO A 211 18.56 -6.23 3.89
N GLU A 212 18.20 -5.51 4.95
CA GLU A 212 17.12 -5.91 5.88
C GLU A 212 15.71 -5.63 5.35
N SER A 213 15.59 -4.92 4.23
CA SER A 213 14.29 -4.45 3.71
C SER A 213 13.69 -5.41 2.68
N GLN A 214 12.40 -5.26 2.42
CA GLN A 214 11.63 -6.07 1.46
C GLN A 214 10.96 -5.17 0.41
N LEU A 215 10.55 -5.73 -0.73
CA LEU A 215 9.59 -5.11 -1.64
C LEU A 215 8.21 -5.74 -1.44
N LEU A 216 7.16 -4.93 -1.53
CA LEU A 216 5.79 -5.40 -1.77
C LEU A 216 5.33 -4.86 -3.12
N LEU A 217 5.26 -5.75 -4.11
CA LEU A 217 4.76 -5.41 -5.44
C LEU A 217 3.23 -5.43 -5.43
N TRP A 218 2.59 -4.35 -5.86
CA TRP A 218 1.13 -4.19 -5.79
C TRP A 218 0.48 -3.76 -7.12
N THR A 219 -0.78 -4.10 -7.29
CA THR A 219 -1.67 -3.51 -8.32
C THR A 219 -2.69 -2.61 -7.63
N GLY A 220 -2.97 -1.43 -8.18
CA GLY A 220 -3.86 -0.47 -7.54
C GLY A 220 -5.34 -0.87 -7.53
N THR A 221 -6.12 -0.24 -6.65
CA THR A 221 -7.57 -0.44 -6.57
C THR A 221 -8.26 -0.06 -7.88
N GLY A 222 -9.07 -0.96 -8.42
CA GLY A 222 -9.75 -0.78 -9.71
C GLY A 222 -8.86 -0.96 -10.94
N GLU A 223 -7.57 -1.27 -10.77
CA GLU A 223 -6.74 -1.72 -11.87
C GLU A 223 -7.19 -3.10 -12.36
N PRO A 224 -7.16 -3.37 -13.67
CA PRO A 224 -7.28 -4.72 -14.20
C PRO A 224 -6.26 -5.65 -13.53
N PRO A 225 -6.63 -6.91 -13.26
CA PRO A 225 -5.67 -7.91 -12.78
C PRO A 225 -4.49 -8.08 -13.74
N ILE A 226 -3.31 -8.36 -13.20
CA ILE A 226 -2.15 -8.75 -14.01
C ILE A 226 -2.25 -10.22 -14.41
N PRO A 227 -1.80 -10.61 -15.61
CA PRO A 227 -1.66 -12.01 -15.97
C PRO A 227 -0.67 -12.78 -15.09
N THR A 228 -0.85 -14.10 -15.03
CA THR A 228 0.07 -15.01 -14.32
C THR A 228 1.49 -14.95 -14.89
N TRP A 229 1.67 -14.76 -16.20
CA TRP A 229 3.00 -14.62 -16.79
C TRP A 229 3.66 -13.28 -16.44
N THR A 230 2.89 -12.19 -16.31
CA THR A 230 3.39 -10.89 -15.82
C THR A 230 3.91 -11.04 -14.39
N ARG A 231 3.16 -11.75 -13.55
CA ARG A 231 3.57 -12.10 -12.17
C ARG A 231 4.83 -12.97 -12.15
N ALA A 232 4.96 -13.93 -13.06
CA ALA A 232 6.16 -14.78 -13.20
C ALA A 232 7.37 -14.00 -13.74
N GLN A 233 7.16 -13.06 -14.67
CA GLN A 233 8.21 -12.20 -15.19
C GLN A 233 8.77 -11.28 -14.10
N LEU A 234 7.89 -10.67 -13.29
CA LEU A 234 8.31 -9.92 -12.11
C LEU A 234 9.14 -10.79 -11.16
N ALA A 235 8.74 -12.03 -10.89
CA ALA A 235 9.54 -12.94 -10.05
C ALA A 235 10.95 -13.16 -10.63
N ARG A 236 11.07 -13.33 -11.94
CA ARG A 236 12.39 -13.47 -12.61
C ARG A 236 13.25 -12.21 -12.52
N CYS A 237 12.66 -11.02 -12.57
CA CYS A 237 13.39 -9.76 -12.39
C CYS A 237 14.08 -9.66 -11.02
N PHE A 238 13.56 -10.36 -10.00
CA PHE A 238 14.12 -10.38 -8.65
C PHE A 238 14.67 -11.76 -8.26
N SER A 239 15.12 -12.53 -9.25
CA SER A 239 15.74 -13.85 -9.02
C SER A 239 16.93 -13.72 -8.04
N GLY A 240 17.00 -14.61 -7.05
CA GLY A 240 17.97 -14.57 -5.95
C GLY A 240 17.58 -13.68 -4.77
N MET A 241 16.48 -12.91 -4.87
CA MET A 241 15.92 -12.09 -3.79
C MET A 241 14.46 -12.45 -3.47
N GLU A 242 14.01 -13.65 -3.83
CA GLU A 242 12.61 -14.08 -3.74
C GLU A 242 12.08 -14.01 -2.29
N HIS A 243 12.93 -14.34 -1.32
CA HIS A 243 12.64 -14.26 0.12
C HIS A 243 12.50 -12.83 0.64
N ARG A 244 12.57 -11.81 -0.22
CA ARG A 244 12.41 -10.38 0.10
C ARG A 244 11.39 -9.67 -0.78
N VAL A 245 10.68 -10.38 -1.65
CA VAL A 245 9.70 -9.79 -2.57
C VAL A 245 8.33 -10.42 -2.37
N GLY A 246 7.42 -9.64 -1.78
CA GLY A 246 6.02 -9.98 -1.57
C GLY A 246 5.14 -9.40 -2.66
N TYR A 247 3.90 -9.90 -2.75
CA TYR A 247 2.97 -9.51 -3.81
C TYR A 247 1.55 -9.34 -3.28
N ASP A 248 1.04 -8.12 -3.38
CA ASP A 248 -0.36 -7.75 -3.20
C ASP A 248 -0.94 -7.36 -4.57
N CYS A 249 -0.99 -8.34 -5.47
CA CYS A 249 -1.42 -8.16 -6.85
C CYS A 249 -2.71 -8.93 -7.10
N GLN A 250 -3.66 -8.29 -7.77
CA GLN A 250 -4.78 -8.99 -8.38
C GLN A 250 -4.27 -9.76 -9.61
N VAL A 251 -4.46 -11.07 -9.64
CA VAL A 251 -4.01 -11.93 -10.74
C VAL A 251 -5.20 -12.47 -11.52
N ALA A 252 -5.12 -12.39 -12.85
CA ALA A 252 -6.19 -12.84 -13.73
C ALA A 252 -6.46 -14.35 -13.57
N SER A 253 -7.74 -14.72 -13.52
CA SER A 253 -8.19 -16.11 -13.34
C SER A 253 -7.95 -17.02 -14.55
N SER A 254 -7.69 -16.46 -15.73
CA SER A 254 -7.38 -17.22 -16.94
C SER A 254 -6.45 -16.44 -17.87
N CYS A 255 -5.80 -17.17 -18.79
CA CYS A 255 -4.90 -16.58 -19.77
C CYS A 255 -5.63 -15.56 -20.67
N PHE A 256 -6.80 -15.94 -21.22
CA PHE A 256 -7.61 -15.06 -22.07
C PHE A 256 -8.01 -13.77 -21.34
N TYR A 257 -8.47 -13.89 -20.09
CA TYR A 257 -8.81 -12.72 -19.29
C TYR A 257 -7.58 -11.85 -19.00
N GLY A 258 -6.42 -12.46 -18.78
CA GLY A 258 -5.15 -11.74 -18.66
C GLY A 258 -4.80 -10.91 -19.89
N VAL A 259 -4.92 -11.49 -21.10
CA VAL A 259 -4.68 -10.76 -22.36
C VAL A 259 -5.64 -9.57 -22.47
N ALA A 260 -6.94 -9.78 -22.19
CA ALA A 260 -7.93 -8.72 -22.22
C ALA A 260 -7.61 -7.59 -21.21
N CYS A 261 -7.11 -7.94 -20.02
CA CYS A 261 -6.69 -6.97 -19.00
C CYS A 261 -5.49 -6.14 -19.47
N GLU A 262 -4.47 -6.76 -20.06
CA GLU A 262 -3.31 -6.04 -20.60
C GLU A 262 -3.69 -5.10 -21.76
N LEU A 263 -4.56 -5.55 -22.68
CA LEU A 263 -5.07 -4.68 -23.75
C LEU A 263 -5.83 -3.48 -23.18
N LYS A 264 -6.71 -3.71 -22.20
CA LYS A 264 -7.43 -2.63 -21.50
C LYS A 264 -6.47 -1.64 -20.86
N GLU A 265 -5.40 -2.12 -20.22
CA GLU A 265 -4.37 -1.29 -19.61
C GLU A 265 -3.62 -0.42 -20.62
N VAL A 266 -3.21 -1.00 -21.75
CA VAL A 266 -2.55 -0.26 -22.82
C VAL A 266 -3.48 0.81 -23.40
N CYS A 267 -4.76 0.48 -23.64
CA CYS A 267 -5.75 1.46 -24.10
C CYS A 267 -5.93 2.61 -23.11
N ILE A 268 -6.12 2.33 -21.81
CA ILE A 268 -6.28 3.36 -20.77
C ILE A 268 -5.03 4.25 -20.71
N ALA A 269 -3.84 3.65 -20.66
CA ALA A 269 -2.59 4.40 -20.56
C ALA A 269 -2.34 5.29 -21.80
N THR A 270 -2.71 4.81 -22.99
CA THR A 270 -2.61 5.57 -24.24
C THR A 270 -3.60 6.72 -24.28
N LEU A 271 -4.85 6.49 -23.86
CA LEU A 271 -5.87 7.54 -23.78
C LEU A 271 -5.47 8.63 -22.77
N GLN A 272 -4.96 8.26 -21.61
CA GLN A 272 -4.47 9.23 -20.62
C GLN A 272 -3.31 10.08 -21.16
N LEU A 273 -2.39 9.47 -21.92
CA LEU A 273 -1.30 10.20 -22.58
C LEU A 273 -1.86 11.18 -23.62
N LEU A 274 -2.79 10.75 -24.47
CA LEU A 274 -3.42 11.59 -25.50
C LEU A 274 -4.20 12.76 -24.88
N VAL A 275 -4.99 12.51 -23.85
CA VAL A 275 -5.72 13.56 -23.10
C VAL A 275 -4.74 14.59 -22.54
N GLY A 276 -3.63 14.14 -21.95
CA GLY A 276 -2.59 15.02 -21.43
C GLY A 276 -1.89 15.85 -22.51
N ILE A 277 -1.56 15.25 -23.66
CA ILE A 277 -0.96 15.96 -24.81
C ILE A 277 -1.91 17.01 -25.38
N LEU A 278 -3.20 16.67 -25.47
CA LEU A 278 -4.21 17.53 -26.07
C LEU A 278 -4.74 18.62 -25.10
N GLY A 279 -4.29 18.61 -23.84
CA GLY A 279 -4.78 19.55 -22.82
C GLY A 279 -6.28 19.45 -22.56
N LEU A 280 -6.87 18.28 -22.83
CA LEU A 280 -8.29 18.05 -22.62
C LEU A 280 -8.51 17.81 -21.11
N GLU A 281 -9.22 18.71 -20.45
CA GLU A 281 -9.70 18.46 -19.09
C GLU A 281 -10.92 17.52 -19.17
N CYS A 282 -10.88 16.41 -18.43
CA CYS A 282 -12.05 15.57 -18.16
C CYS A 282 -12.63 15.91 -16.78
#